data_AF-A0A662TG56-F1
#
_entry.id   AF-A0A662TG56-F1
#
_cell.length_a   1.000
_cell.length_b   1.000
_cell.length_c   1.000
_cell.angle_alpha   90.00
_cell.angle_beta   90.00
_cell.angle_gamma   90.00
#
_symmetry.space_group_name_H-M   'P 1'
#
loop_
_entity.id
_entity.type
_entity.pdbx_description
1 polymer ?
#
loop_
_entity_poly.entity_id
_entity_poly.type
_entity_poly.pdbx_seq_one_letter_code
_entity_poly.pdbx_strand_id
1 'polypeptide(L)'
;MSDEKWISKIFKRYYMRNAERVKEPDMIARREFGFIYFNRKGMERHVSFPNRETLIDFIRNKYPKHAFYSTAYYTSPEVPTMDEKHWIGAELVFDIDAD
;
A
#
# COMPACT_ATOMS: atom_id res chain seq x y z
N MET A 1 -11.36 21.56 15.42
CA MET A 1 -11.00 20.20 14.92
C MET A 1 -9.51 20.25 14.61
N SER A 2 -8.69 19.27 15.02
CA SER A 2 -7.27 19.27 14.62
C SER A 2 -7.14 19.15 13.10
N ASP A 3 -6.11 19.79 12.53
CA ASP A 3 -5.86 19.79 11.08
C ASP A 3 -5.77 18.37 10.53
N GLU A 4 -5.11 17.46 11.26
CA GLU A 4 -5.01 16.03 10.89
C GLU A 4 -6.38 15.35 10.78
N LYS A 5 -7.31 15.64 11.69
CA LYS A 5 -8.67 15.07 11.66
C LYS A 5 -9.48 15.59 10.46
N TRP A 6 -9.24 16.83 10.04
CA TRP A 6 -9.87 17.38 8.85
C TRP A 6 -9.27 16.78 7.56
N ILE A 7 -7.95 16.69 7.46
CA ILE A 7 -7.25 16.07 6.33
C ILE A 7 -7.67 14.60 6.18
N SER A 8 -7.75 13.85 7.27
CA SER A 8 -8.20 12.45 7.26
C SER A 8 -9.62 12.31 6.67
N LYS A 9 -10.54 13.24 6.95
CA LYS A 9 -11.88 13.26 6.33
C LYS A 9 -11.82 13.53 4.83
N ILE A 10 -10.89 14.37 4.36
CA ILE A 10 -10.68 14.60 2.92
C ILE A 10 -10.19 13.34 2.24
N PHE A 11 -9.17 12.67 2.80
CA PHE A 11 -8.64 11.42 2.28
C PHE A 11 -9.71 10.34 2.20
N LYS A 12 -10.52 10.19 3.26
CA LYS A 12 -11.67 9.28 3.24
C LYS A 12 -12.61 9.56 2.07
N ARG A 13 -13.02 10.82 1.87
CA ARG A 13 -13.89 11.20 0.74
C ARG A 13 -13.22 10.96 -0.62
N TYR A 14 -11.93 11.23 -0.73
CA TYR A 14 -11.16 11.00 -1.95
C TYR A 14 -11.17 9.53 -2.33
N TYR A 15 -10.73 8.63 -1.44
CA TYR A 15 -10.70 7.20 -1.70
C TYR A 15 -12.11 6.62 -1.92
N MET A 16 -13.12 7.06 -1.17
CA MET A 16 -14.50 6.61 -1.40
C MET A 16 -14.99 6.87 -2.83
N ARG A 17 -14.60 8.02 -3.43
CA ARG A 17 -15.06 8.42 -4.77
C ARG A 17 -14.12 8.00 -5.89
N ASN A 18 -12.83 7.81 -5.59
CA ASN A 18 -11.78 7.70 -6.61
C ASN A 18 -10.93 6.43 -6.48
N ALA A 19 -11.22 5.50 -5.55
CA ALA A 19 -10.41 4.29 -5.39
C ALA A 19 -10.22 3.53 -6.71
N GLU A 20 -11.24 3.47 -7.57
CA GLU A 20 -11.15 2.83 -8.90
C GLU A 20 -10.04 3.39 -9.81
N ARG A 21 -9.59 4.63 -9.57
CA ARG A 21 -8.50 5.27 -10.33
C ARG A 21 -7.12 4.78 -9.91
N VAL A 22 -7.01 4.08 -8.78
CA VAL A 22 -5.74 3.51 -8.33
C VAL A 22 -5.40 2.34 -9.24
N LYS A 23 -4.19 2.38 -9.79
CA LYS A 23 -3.63 1.31 -10.59
C LYS A 23 -2.93 0.32 -9.67
N GLU A 24 -3.17 -0.95 -9.90
CA GLU A 24 -2.41 -2.05 -9.35
C GLU A 24 -1.02 -2.09 -9.98
N PRO A 25 0.00 -2.54 -9.22
CA PRO A 25 1.29 -2.86 -9.78
C PRO A 25 1.26 -4.19 -10.53
N ASP A 26 2.22 -4.38 -11.44
CA ASP A 26 2.44 -5.68 -12.08
C ASP A 26 2.68 -6.77 -11.06
N MET A 27 2.19 -7.99 -11.34
CA MET A 27 2.33 -9.16 -10.46
C MET A 27 1.83 -8.88 -9.04
N ILE A 28 0.69 -8.21 -8.89
CA ILE A 28 0.12 -7.76 -7.60
C ILE A 28 0.17 -8.82 -6.48
N ALA A 29 -0.18 -10.07 -6.79
CA ALA A 29 -0.20 -11.18 -5.83
C ALA A 29 1.19 -11.56 -5.28
N ARG A 30 2.26 -11.07 -5.89
CA ARG A 30 3.65 -11.32 -5.48
C ARG A 30 4.29 -10.14 -4.76
N ARG A 31 3.51 -9.10 -4.43
CA ARG A 31 4.02 -7.89 -3.78
C ARG A 31 3.56 -7.77 -2.34
N GLU A 32 4.46 -7.24 -1.51
CA GLU A 32 4.12 -6.75 -0.20
C GLU A 32 3.64 -5.31 -0.32
N PHE A 33 2.56 -4.97 0.37
CA PHE A 33 2.05 -3.62 0.52
C PHE A 33 2.33 -3.08 1.92
N GLY A 34 2.62 -1.79 1.98
CA GLY A 34 2.86 -1.03 3.20
C GLY A 34 1.93 0.17 3.30
N PHE A 35 1.33 0.39 4.48
CA PHE A 35 0.39 1.49 4.70
C PHE A 35 0.69 2.26 5.97
N ILE A 36 0.60 3.59 5.90
CA ILE A 36 0.62 4.47 7.07
C ILE A 36 -0.74 5.16 7.17
N TYR A 37 -1.29 5.24 8.38
CA TYR A 37 -2.62 5.80 8.63
C TYR A 37 -2.57 7.08 9.45
N PHE A 38 -3.62 7.88 9.34
CA PHE A 38 -3.86 8.99 10.27
C PHE A 38 -4.11 8.47 11.68
N ASN A 39 -3.62 9.17 12.70
CA ASN A 39 -3.79 8.82 14.12
C ASN A 39 -3.28 7.41 14.54
N ARG A 40 -2.45 6.75 13.74
CA ARG A 40 -1.77 5.49 14.10
C ARG A 40 -0.26 5.69 13.92
N LYS A 41 0.54 5.24 14.88
CA LYS A 41 2.00 5.25 14.75
C LYS A 41 2.46 4.03 13.96
N GLY A 42 3.49 4.22 13.15
CA GLY A 42 4.16 3.16 12.39
C GLY A 42 3.50 2.84 11.05
N MET A 43 4.08 1.85 10.37
CA MET A 43 3.63 1.31 9.10
C MET A 43 3.02 -0.08 9.32
N GLU A 44 1.85 -0.32 8.75
CA GLU A 44 1.28 -1.65 8.58
C GLU A 44 1.95 -2.30 7.36
N ARG A 45 2.57 -3.45 7.59
CA ARG A 45 3.35 -4.21 6.61
C ARG A 45 2.84 -5.64 6.52
N HIS A 46 3.43 -6.44 5.63
CA HIS A 46 3.04 -7.84 5.43
C HIS A 46 1.59 -7.99 4.95
N VAL A 47 1.14 -7.03 4.14
CA VAL A 47 -0.16 -7.07 3.47
C VAL A 47 0.07 -7.51 2.03
N SER A 48 -0.75 -8.43 1.53
CA SER A 48 -0.75 -8.83 0.12
C SER A 48 -2.18 -8.79 -0.41
N PHE A 49 -2.31 -8.61 -1.73
CA PHE A 49 -3.61 -8.63 -2.41
C PHE A 49 -3.56 -9.60 -3.58
N PRO A 50 -4.51 -10.53 -3.70
CA PRO A 50 -4.54 -11.47 -4.82
C PRO A 50 -4.87 -10.78 -6.15
N ASN A 51 -5.58 -9.65 -6.12
CA ASN A 51 -6.06 -8.94 -7.31
C ASN A 51 -6.38 -7.47 -7.03
N ARG A 52 -6.66 -6.73 -8.11
CA ARG A 52 -6.98 -5.29 -8.06
C ARG A 52 -8.20 -5.02 -7.19
N GLU A 53 -9.27 -5.82 -7.31
CA GLU A 53 -10.55 -5.60 -6.65
C GLU A 53 -10.39 -5.55 -5.12
N THR A 54 -9.64 -6.51 -4.57
CA THR A 54 -9.36 -6.56 -3.13
C THR A 54 -8.50 -5.38 -2.65
N LEU A 55 -7.54 -4.92 -3.46
CA LEU A 55 -6.78 -3.69 -3.18
C LEU A 55 -7.70 -2.46 -3.17
N ILE A 56 -8.59 -2.33 -4.17
CA ILE A 56 -9.52 -1.19 -4.29
C ILE A 56 -10.47 -1.14 -3.10
N ASP A 57 -11.06 -2.27 -2.72
CA ASP A 57 -11.93 -2.35 -1.55
C ASP A 57 -11.18 -2.02 -0.26
N PHE A 58 -9.93 -2.47 -0.14
CA PHE A 58 -9.11 -2.16 1.02
C PHE A 58 -8.85 -0.66 1.15
N ILE A 59 -8.32 0.00 0.11
CA ILE A 59 -7.98 1.43 0.18
C ILE A 59 -9.21 2.33 0.32
N ARG A 60 -10.35 1.93 -0.28
CA ARG A 60 -11.63 2.62 -0.14
C ARG A 60 -12.09 2.64 1.31
N ASN A 61 -11.93 1.51 2.01
CA ASN A 61 -12.38 1.33 3.39
C ASN A 61 -11.38 1.85 4.43
N LYS A 62 -10.07 1.74 4.16
CA LYS A 62 -9.00 2.07 5.10
C LYS A 62 -8.40 3.47 4.92
N TYR A 63 -8.55 4.07 3.73
CA TYR A 63 -8.15 5.45 3.41
C TYR A 63 -6.75 5.84 3.95
N PRO A 64 -5.69 5.12 3.55
CA PRO A 64 -4.35 5.32 4.08
C PRO A 64 -3.80 6.73 3.79
N LYS A 65 -2.99 7.25 4.70
CA LYS A 65 -2.25 8.52 4.53
C LYS A 65 -1.12 8.33 3.52
N HIS A 66 -0.39 7.22 3.63
CA HIS A 66 0.63 6.79 2.67
C HIS A 66 0.41 5.33 2.31
N ALA A 67 0.58 4.99 1.04
CA ALA A 67 0.46 3.65 0.51
C ALA A 67 1.68 3.34 -0.37
N PHE A 68 2.26 2.17 -0.15
CA PHE A 68 3.48 1.71 -0.82
C PHE A 68 3.30 0.26 -1.24
N TYR A 69 4.09 -0.18 -2.21
CA TYR A 69 4.28 -1.59 -2.52
C TYR A 69 5.77 -1.88 -2.70
N SER A 70 6.18 -3.13 -2.49
CA SER A 70 7.57 -3.56 -2.63
C SER A 70 8.00 -3.59 -4.08
N THR A 71 9.20 -3.11 -4.37
CA THR A 71 9.88 -3.34 -5.66
C THR A 71 10.27 -4.81 -5.84
N ALA A 72 10.49 -5.50 -4.73
CA ALA A 72 10.71 -6.94 -4.67
C ALA A 72 9.42 -7.74 -4.89
N TYR A 73 9.61 -8.91 -5.48
CA TYR A 73 8.61 -9.95 -5.63
C TYR A 73 8.92 -11.11 -4.68
N TYR A 74 7.87 -11.70 -4.13
CA TYR A 74 7.93 -12.83 -3.19
C TYR A 74 6.93 -13.91 -3.62
N THR A 75 7.15 -15.16 -3.22
CA THR A 75 6.10 -16.18 -3.35
C THR A 75 5.05 -16.05 -2.25
N SER A 76 5.44 -15.56 -1.06
CA SER A 76 4.58 -15.42 0.11
C SER A 76 4.72 -14.01 0.75
N PRO A 77 4.20 -12.94 0.11
CA PRO A 77 4.53 -11.56 0.50
C PRO A 77 4.04 -11.14 1.90
N GLU A 78 2.97 -11.76 2.40
CA GLU A 78 2.35 -11.54 3.71
C GLU A 78 3.08 -12.19 4.89
N VAL A 79 4.11 -13.00 4.64
CA VAL A 79 4.84 -13.65 5.74
C VAL A 79 5.69 -12.62 6.52
N PRO A 80 5.73 -12.63 7.87
CA PRO A 80 6.46 -11.60 8.63
C PRO A 80 7.99 -11.66 8.47
N THR A 81 8.53 -12.84 8.29
CA THR A 81 9.96 -13.19 8.29
C THR A 81 10.49 -13.22 6.86
N MET A 82 11.61 -12.53 6.61
CA MET A 82 12.14 -12.34 5.25
C MET A 82 12.53 -13.66 4.58
N ASP A 83 13.13 -14.59 5.32
CA ASP A 83 13.58 -15.88 4.78
C ASP A 83 12.39 -16.74 4.30
N GLU A 84 11.24 -16.63 4.98
CA GLU A 84 10.02 -17.38 4.66
C GLU A 84 9.15 -16.70 3.60
N LYS A 85 9.42 -15.44 3.25
CA LYS A 85 8.75 -14.78 2.11
C LYS A 85 9.14 -15.40 0.77
N HIS A 86 10.34 -15.99 0.70
CA HIS A 86 10.99 -16.48 -0.51
C HIS A 86 11.03 -15.43 -1.63
N TRP A 87 12.06 -14.59 -1.58
CA TRP A 87 12.35 -13.58 -2.60
C TRP A 87 12.61 -14.23 -3.97
N ILE A 88 12.04 -13.67 -5.04
CA ILE A 88 12.18 -14.21 -6.41
C ILE A 88 12.69 -13.20 -7.43
N GLY A 89 12.87 -11.94 -7.05
CA GLY A 89 13.31 -10.88 -7.95
C GLY A 89 12.93 -9.49 -7.43
N ALA A 90 13.41 -8.45 -8.10
CA ALA A 90 13.00 -7.08 -7.82
C ALA A 90 13.09 -6.22 -9.08
N GLU A 91 12.29 -5.15 -9.11
CA GLU A 91 12.42 -4.09 -10.08
C GLU A 91 13.66 -3.24 -9.82
N LEU A 92 14.28 -2.78 -10.90
CA LEU A 92 15.29 -1.73 -10.84
C LEU A 92 14.57 -0.37 -10.83
N VAL A 93 14.62 0.33 -9.71
CA VAL A 93 13.97 1.63 -9.53
C VAL A 93 15.00 2.72 -9.34
N PHE A 94 14.68 3.91 -9.84
CA PHE A 94 15.45 5.12 -9.62
C PHE A 94 14.50 6.17 -9.05
N ASP A 95 14.90 6.81 -7.96
CA ASP A 95 14.22 7.98 -7.42
C ASP A 95 15.08 9.21 -7.72
N ILE A 96 14.51 10.22 -8.37
CA ILE A 96 15.22 11.45 -8.74
C ILE A 96 14.58 12.56 -7.93
N ASP A 97 15.14 12.78 -6.74
CA ASP A 97 14.75 13.89 -5.88
C ASP A 97 15.35 15.19 -6.39
N ALA A 98 14.48 16.20 -6.56
CA ALA A 98 14.81 17.51 -7.09
C ALA A 98 14.98 18.55 -5.96
N ASP A 99 15.76 18.21 -4.94
CA ASP A 99 16.11 19.12 -3.84
C ASP A 99 16.68 20.46 -4.35
#